data_AF-A0A971B5D8-F1
#
_entry.id   AF-A0A971B5D8-F1
#
_cell.length_a   1.000
_cell.length_b   1.000
_cell.length_c   1.000
_cell.angle_alpha   90.00
_cell.angle_beta   90.00
_cell.angle_gamma   90.00
#
_symmetry.space_group_name_H-M   'P 1'
#
loop_
_entity.id
_entity.type
_entity.pdbx_description
1 polymer ?
#
loop_
_entity_poly.entity_id
_entity_poly.type
_entity_poly.pdbx_seq_one_letter_code
_entity_poly.pdbx_strand_id
1 'polypeptide(L)'
;MKQFYRMFAPVILLISLLPLKGAGQEEAGGLFLSGKITTEQGSVDGTIIRMTRNGQPMKDYQVLPDGRFNLRFEFNNDYVLVFTRPENFPQKLTINTHVPNDVLRRDRKFPPFPVDISLFTEIKGIDRTFSENAIMKIFYSPSVDNFIPEIYYNNPQIKKLIDQAILQSQNVTREYDLLKRLTAAELAELKKEYDEFLVKAASEFDRGEYILSLGDYKAAGRIFPHEQYPKDRIAEINDLIAILGLQEELEKQTTEKYNQFIREADRQFTAREYPASRDNYSQALFLKPGDAYSTGRISEIDRLIAEAEQVRLLAEKQAAEQARLMAEQTAREAALQAEQARIEKQYQEAVASADQLFNLQQYSGSIEGYRNALKIKPGEPYPAQRIAEAEAIMAELTATQKAYNEAIATADKAFRQQQYRQARKGYEDALKIKSSEKYPEEMLDKIDAIEEEMMRLAEEKARLEAEKLAKEQAAREAAEAERIRLAEEKARIEAEKLAKEQAAREAAEAEKARLEAERIAREEAARLAAAAEKEKRYNETVALADDFFNRQQYAR
;
A
#
# COMPACT_ATOMS: atom_id res chain seq x y z
N MET A 1 -44.62 -0.12 101.43
CA MET A 1 -44.26 0.72 102.60
C MET A 1 -44.05 2.17 102.19
N LYS A 2 -45.08 3.02 102.40
CA LYS A 2 -45.09 4.42 102.88
C LYS A 2 -43.91 5.35 102.46
N GLN A 3 -44.05 6.25 101.48
CA GLN A 3 -44.74 7.57 101.44
C GLN A 3 -44.00 8.78 102.09
N PHE A 4 -43.66 9.74 101.20
CA PHE A 4 -43.91 11.20 101.23
C PHE A 4 -43.24 12.16 102.24
N TYR A 5 -42.65 13.22 101.64
CA TYR A 5 -42.59 14.66 102.01
C TYR A 5 -42.01 15.10 103.37
N ARG A 6 -41.11 16.10 103.33
CA ARG A 6 -41.43 17.48 103.79
C ARG A 6 -40.28 18.50 103.63
N MET A 7 -40.71 19.69 103.21
CA MET A 7 -40.09 21.00 103.20
C MET A 7 -40.19 21.63 104.61
N PHE A 8 -39.20 22.39 105.09
CA PHE A 8 -39.32 23.75 105.67
C PHE A 8 -38.03 24.24 106.36
N ALA A 9 -37.83 25.56 106.19
CA ALA A 9 -36.83 26.52 106.65
C ALA A 9 -36.68 26.68 108.20
N PRO A 10 -36.10 27.77 108.74
CA PRO A 10 -34.77 28.41 108.57
C PRO A 10 -34.04 28.53 109.93
N VAL A 11 -32.77 28.97 109.96
CA VAL A 11 -32.12 29.46 111.21
C VAL A 11 -31.45 30.80 111.00
N ILE A 12 -31.76 31.69 111.93
CA ILE A 12 -31.38 33.09 112.04
C ILE A 12 -29.94 33.21 112.57
N LEU A 13 -29.17 33.97 111.78
CA LEU A 13 -28.13 34.95 112.09
C LEU A 13 -27.78 35.22 113.58
N LEU A 14 -26.50 35.13 113.92
CA LEU A 14 -25.92 35.85 115.05
C LEU A 14 -24.62 36.55 114.59
N ILE A 15 -24.75 37.86 114.44
CA ILE A 15 -23.71 38.81 114.07
C ILE A 15 -22.79 39.03 115.28
N SER A 16 -21.48 38.89 115.08
CA SER A 16 -20.47 39.58 115.89
C SER A 16 -19.72 40.56 115.01
N LEU A 17 -19.85 41.85 115.34
CA LEU A 17 -19.11 42.95 114.74
C LEU A 17 -17.64 42.88 115.20
N LEU A 18 -16.72 42.84 114.25
CA LEU A 18 -15.33 43.29 114.40
C LEU A 18 -15.08 44.39 113.35
N PRO A 19 -14.31 45.44 113.68
CA PRO A 19 -14.23 46.65 112.88
C PRO A 19 -13.46 46.43 111.57
N LEU A 20 -13.96 47.06 110.49
CA LEU A 20 -13.26 47.24 109.23
C LEU A 20 -11.88 47.89 109.49
N LYS A 21 -10.81 47.15 109.25
CA LYS A 21 -9.57 47.74 108.74
C LYS A 21 -9.70 47.78 107.21
N GLY A 22 -9.85 48.98 106.68
CA GLY A 22 -9.59 49.23 105.26
C GLY A 22 -8.12 48.92 104.98
N ALA A 23 -7.87 47.73 104.43
CA ALA A 23 -6.66 47.52 103.65
C ALA A 23 -6.91 48.24 102.32
N GLY A 24 -6.28 49.40 102.14
CA GLY A 24 -6.08 49.92 100.79
C GLY A 24 -5.27 48.86 100.04
N GLN A 25 -5.94 48.07 99.20
CA GLN A 25 -5.24 47.43 98.10
C GLN A 25 -4.68 48.58 97.27
N GLU A 26 -3.37 48.79 97.32
CA GLU A 26 -2.69 49.51 96.25
C GLU A 26 -3.22 48.93 94.93
N GLU A 27 -3.96 49.73 94.16
CA GLU A 27 -4.34 49.33 92.81
C GLU A 27 -3.05 48.90 92.13
N ALA A 28 -2.94 47.61 91.82
CA ALA A 28 -1.75 47.12 91.17
C ALA A 28 -1.59 47.96 89.89
N GLY A 29 -0.49 48.72 89.81
CA GLY A 29 -0.23 49.59 88.66
C GLY A 29 -0.10 48.77 87.37
N GLY A 30 -0.06 49.45 86.24
CA GLY A 30 0.17 48.80 84.94
C GLY A 30 -0.14 49.71 83.78
N LEU A 31 0.17 49.24 82.57
CA LEU A 31 -0.24 49.89 81.34
C LEU A 31 -1.59 49.31 80.91
N PHE A 32 -2.57 50.18 80.70
CA PHE A 32 -3.84 49.80 80.08
C PHE A 32 -3.77 50.06 78.59
N LEU A 33 -4.20 49.09 77.78
CA LEU A 33 -4.34 49.21 76.34
C LEU A 33 -5.80 49.05 75.99
N SER A 34 -6.38 50.08 75.39
CA SER A 34 -7.80 50.07 75.00
C SER A 34 -7.96 50.49 73.56
N GLY A 35 -8.92 49.91 72.87
CA GLY A 35 -9.27 50.39 71.54
C GLY A 35 -10.26 49.49 70.84
N LYS A 36 -10.37 49.67 69.54
CA LYS A 36 -11.36 49.00 68.72
C LYS A 36 -10.69 48.21 67.59
N ILE A 37 -11.15 46.98 67.42
CA ILE A 37 -10.85 46.16 66.25
C ILE A 37 -11.92 46.40 65.20
N THR A 38 -11.47 46.56 63.96
CA THR A 38 -12.29 46.67 62.76
C THR A 38 -11.83 45.64 61.73
N THR A 39 -12.72 45.27 60.83
CA THR A 39 -12.45 44.37 59.70
C THR A 39 -12.67 45.12 58.40
N GLU A 40 -11.84 44.87 57.38
CA GLU A 40 -12.03 45.42 56.04
C GLU A 40 -13.34 44.92 55.40
N GLN A 41 -13.66 43.64 55.61
CA GLN A 41 -14.90 42.99 55.19
C GLN A 41 -15.41 42.06 56.30
N GLY A 42 -16.73 41.99 56.48
CA GLY A 42 -17.38 41.09 57.46
C GLY A 42 -17.50 41.65 58.89
N SER A 43 -18.05 40.84 59.81
CA SER A 43 -18.23 41.19 61.24
C SER A 43 -16.93 41.03 62.03
N VAL A 44 -16.73 41.77 63.14
CA VAL A 44 -15.58 41.58 64.05
C VAL A 44 -15.73 40.35 64.97
N ASP A 45 -16.88 39.67 64.93
CA ASP A 45 -17.15 38.46 65.72
C ASP A 45 -16.12 37.36 65.49
N GLY A 46 -15.78 36.65 66.57
CA GLY A 46 -14.81 35.56 66.56
C GLY A 46 -13.35 36.01 66.63
N THR A 47 -13.09 37.31 66.80
CA THR A 47 -11.73 37.84 67.00
C THR A 47 -11.17 37.43 68.37
N ILE A 48 -9.91 36.97 68.36
CA ILE A 48 -9.15 36.57 69.54
C ILE A 48 -7.84 37.35 69.57
N ILE A 49 -7.48 37.88 70.73
CA ILE A 49 -6.15 38.43 70.98
C ILE A 49 -5.34 37.38 71.72
N ARG A 50 -4.39 36.77 71.01
CA ARG A 50 -3.43 35.83 71.60
C ARG A 50 -2.27 36.62 72.19
N MET A 51 -1.85 36.26 73.40
CA MET A 51 -0.88 37.03 74.15
C MET A 51 0.25 36.16 74.67
N THR A 52 1.47 36.69 74.66
CA THR A 52 2.60 36.13 75.42
C THR A 52 3.18 37.18 76.36
N ARG A 53 3.75 36.73 77.48
CA ARG A 53 4.51 37.53 78.45
C ARG A 53 5.88 36.90 78.61
N ASN A 54 6.93 37.63 78.29
CA ASN A 54 8.33 37.15 78.30
C ASN A 54 8.47 35.81 77.54
N GLY A 55 7.77 35.69 76.41
CA GLY A 55 7.71 34.48 75.58
C GLY A 55 6.75 33.39 76.08
N GLN A 56 6.21 33.48 77.30
CA GLN A 56 5.27 32.48 77.83
C GLN A 56 3.81 32.82 77.44
N PRO A 57 3.02 31.87 76.93
CA PRO A 57 1.62 32.10 76.58
C PRO A 57 0.78 32.59 77.76
N MET A 58 -0.13 33.54 77.49
CA MET A 58 -1.16 34.01 78.40
C MET A 58 -2.53 33.48 77.97
N LYS A 59 -3.55 33.70 78.81
CA LYS A 59 -4.93 33.38 78.44
C LYS A 59 -5.39 34.26 77.28
N ASP A 60 -5.87 33.63 76.22
CA ASP A 60 -6.48 34.29 75.07
C ASP A 60 -7.62 35.22 75.50
N TYR A 61 -7.65 36.41 74.91
CA TYR A 61 -8.72 37.38 75.14
C TYR A 61 -9.74 37.32 74.00
N GLN A 62 -10.97 36.93 74.33
CA GLN A 62 -12.08 36.94 73.39
C GLN A 62 -12.62 38.36 73.24
N VAL A 63 -12.58 38.90 72.03
CA VAL A 63 -13.08 40.25 71.75
C VAL A 63 -14.60 40.18 71.57
N LEU A 64 -15.30 41.17 72.12
CA LEU A 64 -16.75 41.27 72.01
C LEU A 64 -17.20 41.69 70.60
N PRO A 65 -18.46 41.45 70.21
CA PRO A 65 -19.02 41.84 68.92
C PRO A 65 -18.94 43.33 68.57
N ASP A 66 -18.76 44.20 69.55
CA ASP A 66 -18.58 45.64 69.32
C ASP A 66 -17.13 46.01 68.93
N GLY A 67 -16.23 45.01 68.91
CA GLY A 67 -14.82 45.12 68.57
C GLY A 67 -13.97 45.77 69.66
N ARG A 68 -14.55 46.14 70.81
CA ARG A 68 -13.80 46.85 71.86
C ARG A 68 -13.01 45.88 72.71
N PHE A 69 -11.83 46.30 73.11
CA PHE A 69 -11.02 45.59 74.09
C PHE A 69 -10.40 46.55 75.09
N ASN A 70 -10.10 46.02 76.28
CA ASN A 70 -9.34 46.71 77.31
C ASN A 70 -8.47 45.68 78.03
N LEU A 71 -7.16 45.80 77.87
CA LEU A 71 -6.15 44.88 78.39
C LEU A 71 -5.26 45.61 79.39
N ARG A 72 -4.82 44.90 80.43
CA ARG A 72 -3.90 45.43 81.43
C ARG A 72 -2.61 44.64 81.41
N PHE A 73 -1.49 45.35 81.39
CA PHE A 73 -0.14 44.82 81.36
C PHE A 73 0.63 45.22 82.62
N GLU A 74 1.27 44.25 83.25
CA GLU A 74 2.12 44.45 84.43
C GLU A 74 3.49 44.98 83.99
N PHE A 75 4.05 45.92 84.74
CA PHE A 75 5.37 46.48 84.44
C PHE A 75 6.48 45.43 84.46
N ASN A 76 7.60 45.78 83.82
CA ASN A 76 8.82 44.99 83.76
C ASN A 76 8.65 43.64 83.04
N ASN A 77 7.88 43.67 81.94
CA ASN A 77 7.66 42.53 81.05
C ASN A 77 7.64 42.97 79.58
N ASP A 78 7.94 42.02 78.71
CA ASP A 78 7.72 42.13 77.26
C ASP A 78 6.49 41.31 76.87
N TYR A 79 5.58 41.92 76.11
CA TYR A 79 4.38 41.29 75.62
C TYR A 79 4.32 41.28 74.10
N VAL A 80 3.75 40.22 73.56
CA VAL A 80 3.37 40.13 72.15
C VAL A 80 1.88 39.86 72.07
N LEU A 81 1.15 40.68 71.33
CA LEU A 81 -0.27 40.50 71.04
C LEU A 81 -0.42 40.14 69.57
N VAL A 82 -1.14 39.06 69.28
CA VAL A 82 -1.51 38.66 67.93
C VAL A 82 -3.02 38.69 67.80
N PHE A 83 -3.51 39.71 67.11
CA PHE A 83 -4.93 39.91 66.80
C PHE A 83 -5.30 38.97 65.65
N THR A 84 -6.15 38.00 65.93
CA THR A 84 -6.49 36.92 65.00
C THR A 84 -7.99 36.84 64.80
N ARG A 85 -8.43 36.73 63.55
CA ARG A 85 -9.81 36.41 63.18
C ARG A 85 -9.79 35.44 61.99
N PRO A 86 -10.74 34.48 61.91
CA PRO A 86 -10.91 33.68 60.70
C PRO A 86 -11.05 34.58 59.47
N GLU A 87 -10.43 34.18 58.35
CA GLU A 87 -10.49 34.90 57.07
C GLU A 87 -9.83 36.29 57.06
N ASN A 88 -8.98 36.61 58.05
CA ASN A 88 -8.16 37.81 58.05
C ASN A 88 -6.69 37.50 58.29
N PHE A 89 -5.82 38.35 57.74
CA PHE A 89 -4.41 38.34 58.11
C PHE A 89 -4.25 38.74 59.58
N PRO A 90 -3.47 38.00 60.39
CA PRO A 90 -3.20 38.37 61.76
C PRO A 90 -2.41 39.69 61.82
N GLN A 91 -2.57 40.43 62.91
CA GLN A 91 -1.73 41.60 63.19
C GLN A 91 -0.98 41.43 64.49
N LYS A 92 0.31 41.75 64.49
CA LYS A 92 1.20 41.58 65.64
C LYS A 92 1.60 42.93 66.24
N LEU A 93 1.37 43.10 67.53
CA LEU A 93 1.80 44.25 68.33
C LEU A 93 2.81 43.77 69.38
N THR A 94 3.84 44.57 69.63
CA THR A 94 4.77 44.33 70.75
C THR A 94 4.66 45.44 71.79
N ILE A 95 4.77 45.07 73.07
CA ILE A 95 4.66 46.02 74.19
C ILE A 95 5.80 45.74 75.17
N ASN A 96 6.69 46.71 75.37
CA ASN A 96 7.72 46.67 76.39
C ASN A 96 7.27 47.54 77.57
N THR A 97 7.04 46.93 78.73
CA THR A 97 6.56 47.61 79.93
C THR A 97 7.67 47.90 80.95
N HIS A 98 8.93 47.93 80.50
CA HIS A 98 10.07 48.24 81.37
C HIS A 98 10.10 49.75 81.64
N VAL A 99 9.73 50.11 82.87
CA VAL A 99 9.71 51.50 83.36
C VAL A 99 10.75 51.60 84.48
N PRO A 100 11.57 52.67 84.53
CA PRO A 100 12.51 52.90 85.63
C PRO A 100 11.84 52.83 87.01
N ASN A 101 12.51 52.19 87.97
CA ASN A 101 11.95 51.96 89.31
C ASN A 101 11.64 53.25 90.08
N ASP A 102 12.38 54.33 89.84
CA ASP A 102 12.13 55.65 90.41
C ASP A 102 10.84 56.29 89.87
N VAL A 103 10.56 56.12 88.58
CA VAL A 103 9.30 56.54 87.95
C VAL A 103 8.14 55.76 88.56
N LEU A 104 8.26 54.44 88.66
CA LEU A 104 7.22 53.58 89.27
C LEU A 104 7.00 53.84 90.75
N ARG A 105 8.01 54.28 91.51
CA ARG A 105 7.80 54.70 92.92
C ARG A 105 7.03 56.00 93.02
N ARG A 106 7.20 56.90 92.05
CA ARG A 106 6.55 58.22 92.02
C ARG A 106 5.11 58.10 91.53
N ASP A 107 4.90 57.43 90.40
CA ASP A 107 3.59 57.21 89.80
C ASP A 107 3.52 55.87 89.08
N ARG A 108 2.51 55.08 89.42
CA ARG A 108 2.22 53.76 88.81
C ARG A 108 1.04 53.81 87.85
N LYS A 109 0.43 54.99 87.67
CA LYS A 109 -0.77 55.21 86.86
C LYS A 109 -0.38 55.91 85.57
N PHE A 110 -0.25 55.12 84.51
CA PHE A 110 -0.12 55.67 83.16
C PHE A 110 -1.50 55.84 82.52
N PRO A 111 -1.70 56.85 81.67
CA PRO A 111 -2.93 56.96 80.90
C PRO A 111 -3.14 55.70 80.05
N PRO A 112 -4.40 55.22 79.87
CA PRO A 112 -4.69 54.15 78.93
C PRO A 112 -4.18 54.52 77.54
N PHE A 113 -3.44 53.61 76.92
CA PHE A 113 -2.90 53.80 75.59
C PHE A 113 -3.95 53.38 74.54
N PRO A 114 -4.40 54.29 73.66
CA PRO A 114 -5.38 53.96 72.63
C PRO A 114 -4.72 53.22 71.46
N VAL A 115 -5.27 52.08 71.05
CA VAL A 115 -4.84 51.37 69.82
C VAL A 115 -6.03 50.80 69.08
N ASP A 116 -6.25 51.30 67.87
CA ASP A 116 -7.19 50.72 66.93
C ASP A 116 -6.47 49.78 65.96
N ILE A 117 -7.11 48.64 65.69
CA ILE A 117 -6.57 47.56 64.86
C ILE A 117 -7.53 47.34 63.69
N SER A 118 -7.00 47.27 62.48
CA SER A 118 -7.78 46.98 61.27
C SER A 118 -7.32 45.67 60.66
N LEU A 119 -8.15 44.62 60.75
CA LEU A 119 -7.88 43.32 60.18
C LEU A 119 -8.25 43.29 58.69
N PHE A 120 -7.27 43.02 57.83
CA PHE A 120 -7.44 42.95 56.38
C PHE A 120 -7.90 41.57 55.94
N THR A 121 -8.71 41.50 54.89
CA THR A 121 -9.29 40.24 54.40
C THR A 121 -8.19 39.33 53.88
N GLU A 122 -8.17 38.09 54.36
CA GLU A 122 -7.21 37.09 53.90
C GLU A 122 -7.64 36.52 52.55
N ILE A 123 -6.67 36.42 51.64
CA ILE A 123 -6.86 35.77 50.34
C ILE A 123 -6.17 34.40 50.40
N LYS A 124 -6.93 33.34 50.15
CA LYS A 124 -6.42 31.96 50.18
C LYS A 124 -5.33 31.77 49.12
N GLY A 125 -4.21 31.15 49.50
CA GLY A 125 -3.08 30.88 48.59
C GLY A 125 -2.03 31.98 48.50
N ILE A 126 -2.16 33.05 49.29
CA ILE A 126 -1.16 34.12 49.38
C ILE A 126 -0.16 33.84 50.50
N ASP A 127 1.10 34.21 50.28
CA ASP A 127 2.16 34.17 51.27
C ASP A 127 1.82 35.08 52.48
N ARG A 128 1.80 34.49 53.68
CA ARG A 128 1.35 35.16 54.91
C ARG A 128 2.52 35.72 55.71
N THR A 129 3.78 35.52 55.31
CA THR A 129 4.95 35.90 56.13
C THR A 129 4.96 37.39 56.48
N PHE A 130 4.44 38.28 55.62
CA PHE A 130 4.34 39.71 55.96
C PHE A 130 3.45 39.98 57.20
N SER A 131 2.44 39.15 57.45
CA SER A 131 1.52 39.27 58.59
C SER A 131 2.16 38.80 59.90
N GLU A 132 3.33 38.16 59.82
CA GLU A 132 4.12 37.81 60.98
C GLU A 132 4.90 39.01 61.51
N ASN A 133 5.10 40.09 60.77
CA ASN A 133 5.88 41.25 61.23
C ASN A 133 5.10 42.09 62.26
N ALA A 134 5.82 42.70 63.21
CA ALA A 134 5.17 43.61 64.16
C ALA A 134 4.75 44.89 63.44
N ILE A 135 3.50 45.32 63.61
CA ILE A 135 3.00 46.56 63.01
C ILE A 135 3.35 47.80 63.85
N MET A 136 3.50 47.61 65.16
CA MET A 136 3.99 48.62 66.08
C MET A 136 4.61 48.02 67.34
N LYS A 137 5.41 48.84 68.02
CA LYS A 137 5.96 48.62 69.36
C LYS A 137 5.54 49.74 70.29
N ILE A 138 5.02 49.40 71.46
CA ILE A 138 4.73 50.35 72.53
C ILE A 138 5.79 50.20 73.61
N PHE A 139 6.43 51.30 74.00
CA PHE A 139 7.50 51.26 75.00
C PHE A 139 7.53 52.54 75.83
N TYR A 140 8.08 52.45 77.04
CA TYR A 140 8.27 53.62 77.88
C TYR A 140 9.44 54.46 77.36
N SER A 141 9.21 55.77 77.17
CA SER A 141 10.23 56.72 76.79
C SER A 141 10.56 57.65 77.97
N PRO A 142 11.80 57.64 78.49
CA PRO A 142 12.22 58.56 79.54
C PRO A 142 12.12 60.05 79.16
N SER A 143 12.16 60.39 77.87
CA SER A 143 12.15 61.80 77.41
C SER A 143 10.79 62.47 77.57
N VAL A 144 9.71 61.69 77.50
CA VAL A 144 8.32 62.18 77.67
C VAL A 144 7.65 61.59 78.91
N ASP A 145 8.40 60.79 79.67
CA ASP A 145 7.96 60.13 80.90
C ASP A 145 6.65 59.34 80.73
N ASN A 146 6.48 58.72 79.55
CA ASN A 146 5.26 58.04 79.17
C ASN A 146 5.50 56.97 78.10
N PHE A 147 4.52 56.11 77.87
CA PHE A 147 4.53 55.14 76.78
C PHE A 147 4.29 55.83 75.44
N ILE A 148 5.11 55.50 74.44
CA ILE A 148 4.99 55.99 73.08
C ILE A 148 4.96 54.82 72.08
N PRO A 149 4.33 54.99 70.91
CA PRO A 149 4.39 54.03 69.83
C PRO A 149 5.62 54.27 68.94
N GLU A 150 6.20 53.19 68.45
CA GLU A 150 7.01 53.14 67.24
C GLU A 150 6.21 52.35 66.21
N ILE A 151 5.76 53.02 65.14
CA ILE A 151 4.92 52.41 64.10
C ILE A 151 5.82 51.93 62.98
N TYR A 152 5.80 50.62 62.73
CA TYR A 152 6.56 50.00 61.64
C TYR A 152 5.74 49.98 60.34
N TYR A 153 4.43 49.67 60.44
CA TYR A 153 3.53 49.61 59.29
C TYR A 153 2.16 50.21 59.61
N ASN A 154 1.78 51.24 58.87
CA ASN A 154 0.43 51.80 58.88
C ASN A 154 -0.51 51.08 57.88
N ASN A 155 -1.81 51.36 57.92
CA ASN A 155 -2.80 50.70 57.06
C ASN A 155 -2.45 50.75 55.56
N PRO A 156 -2.05 51.91 54.97
CA PRO A 156 -1.56 51.96 53.58
C PRO A 156 -0.34 51.06 53.30
N GLN A 157 0.64 51.01 54.20
CA GLN A 157 1.81 50.15 54.05
C GLN A 157 1.45 48.66 54.13
N ILE A 158 0.56 48.28 55.05
CA ILE A 158 0.05 46.90 55.16
C ILE A 158 -0.70 46.52 53.88
N LYS A 159 -1.54 47.42 53.35
CA LYS A 159 -2.22 47.19 52.07
C LYS A 159 -1.23 47.00 50.91
N LYS A 160 -0.15 47.80 50.87
CA LYS A 160 0.92 47.66 49.87
C LYS A 160 1.61 46.29 49.99
N LEU A 161 1.85 45.79 51.20
CA LEU A 161 2.41 44.45 51.42
C LEU A 161 1.45 43.34 50.97
N ILE A 162 0.15 43.50 51.22
CA ILE A 162 -0.88 42.57 50.73
C ILE A 162 -0.91 42.56 49.19
N ASP A 163 -0.93 43.73 48.55
CA ASP A 163 -0.92 43.86 47.09
C ASP A 163 0.36 43.24 46.48
N GLN A 164 1.51 43.39 47.14
CA GLN A 164 2.76 42.70 46.77
C GLN A 164 2.64 41.18 46.86
N ALA A 165 2.08 40.68 47.96
CA ALA A 165 1.91 39.26 48.20
C ALA A 165 0.91 38.61 47.20
N ILE A 166 -0.13 39.35 46.78
CA ILE A 166 -1.05 38.94 45.69
C ILE A 166 -0.30 38.75 44.37
N LEU A 167 0.46 39.76 43.94
CA LEU A 167 1.22 39.69 42.70
C LEU A 167 2.28 38.59 42.73
N GLN A 168 2.95 38.42 43.87
CA GLN A 168 3.87 37.31 44.10
C GLN A 168 3.18 35.96 43.91
N SER A 169 2.04 35.72 44.57
CA SER A 169 1.30 34.45 44.44
C SER A 169 0.87 34.13 42.99
N GLN A 170 0.47 35.15 42.23
CA GLN A 170 0.11 35.00 40.81
C GLN A 170 1.32 34.65 39.94
N ASN A 171 2.46 35.32 40.15
CA ASN A 171 3.69 35.04 39.42
C ASN A 171 4.28 33.66 39.79
N VAL A 172 4.29 33.32 41.09
CA VAL A 172 4.71 32.02 41.63
C VAL A 172 4.00 30.87 40.91
N THR A 173 2.68 30.97 40.74
CA THR A 173 1.89 29.89 40.10
C THR A 173 2.30 29.69 38.64
N ARG A 174 2.52 30.78 37.91
CA ARG A 174 2.92 30.74 36.50
C ARG A 174 4.35 30.22 36.33
N GLU A 175 5.29 30.73 37.13
CA GLU A 175 6.69 30.31 37.11
C GLU A 175 6.82 28.84 37.52
N TYR A 176 6.04 28.38 38.50
CA TYR A 176 5.98 26.97 38.90
C TYR A 176 5.49 26.03 37.78
N ASP A 177 4.46 26.42 37.04
CA ASP A 177 3.99 25.62 35.90
C ASP A 177 5.00 25.60 34.74
N LEU A 178 5.80 26.66 34.59
CA LEU A 178 6.92 26.70 33.64
C LEU A 178 8.07 25.79 34.11
N LEU A 179 8.44 25.84 35.40
CA LEU A 179 9.47 24.98 36.00
C LEU A 179 9.18 23.49 35.77
N LYS A 180 7.91 23.07 35.82
CA LYS A 180 7.50 21.67 35.55
C LYS A 180 7.75 21.20 34.11
N ARG A 181 7.85 22.13 33.16
CA ARG A 181 8.04 21.84 31.74
C ARG A 181 9.50 21.85 31.33
N LEU A 182 10.39 22.30 32.21
CA LEU A 182 11.83 22.33 31.97
C LEU A 182 12.41 20.92 31.93
N THR A 183 13.41 20.74 31.08
CA THR A 183 14.26 19.57 31.07
C THR A 183 15.15 19.53 32.33
N ALA A 184 15.69 18.35 32.64
CA ALA A 184 16.60 18.20 33.78
C ALA A 184 17.85 19.08 33.67
N ALA A 185 18.33 19.36 32.46
CA ALA A 185 19.48 20.23 32.22
C ALA A 185 19.14 21.71 32.47
N GLU A 186 17.99 22.18 31.97
CA GLU A 186 17.51 23.54 32.22
C GLU A 186 17.23 23.77 33.70
N LEU A 187 16.65 22.79 34.39
CA LEU A 187 16.42 22.84 35.83
C LEU A 187 17.74 22.90 36.62
N ALA A 188 18.78 22.18 36.17
CA ALA A 188 20.09 22.19 36.82
C ALA A 188 20.81 23.54 36.67
N GLU A 189 20.74 24.17 35.50
CA GLU A 189 21.32 25.51 35.32
C GLU A 189 20.58 26.55 36.16
N LEU A 190 19.26 26.46 36.23
CA LEU A 190 18.46 27.34 37.07
C LEU A 190 18.75 27.17 38.57
N LYS A 191 19.02 25.94 39.00
CA LYS A 191 19.47 25.65 40.37
C LYS A 191 20.83 26.27 40.69
N LYS A 192 21.76 26.22 39.74
CA LYS A 192 23.07 26.87 39.90
C LYS A 192 22.92 28.39 40.04
N GLU A 193 22.08 29.01 39.22
CA GLU A 193 21.80 30.45 39.31
C GLU A 193 21.17 30.83 40.67
N TYR A 194 20.22 30.02 41.15
CA TYR A 194 19.67 30.18 42.50
C TYR A 194 20.74 30.11 43.59
N ASP A 195 21.60 29.10 43.56
CA ASP A 195 22.66 28.91 44.55
C ASP A 195 23.67 30.08 44.52
N GLU A 196 23.99 30.60 43.33
CA GLU A 196 24.84 31.78 43.15
C GLU A 196 24.24 33.03 43.81
N PHE A 197 22.93 33.27 43.62
CA PHE A 197 22.23 34.36 44.31
C PHE A 197 22.25 34.19 45.83
N LEU A 198 22.08 32.98 46.36
CA LEU A 198 22.12 32.75 47.81
C LEU A 198 23.49 33.05 48.41
N VAL A 199 24.56 32.61 47.75
CA VAL A 199 25.94 32.85 48.20
C VAL A 199 26.26 34.34 48.19
N LYS A 200 25.87 35.03 47.10
CA LYS A 200 26.09 36.47 46.96
C LYS A 200 25.30 37.27 48.00
N ALA A 201 24.02 36.95 48.17
CA ALA A 201 23.15 37.58 49.17
C ALA A 201 23.68 37.42 50.61
N ALA A 202 24.20 36.24 50.94
CA ALA A 202 24.80 35.97 52.25
C ALA A 202 26.08 36.81 52.48
N SER A 203 26.96 36.88 51.47
CA SER A 203 28.18 37.69 51.56
C SER A 203 27.91 39.20 51.67
N GLU A 204 26.86 39.69 51.01
CA GLU A 204 26.39 41.08 51.15
C GLU A 204 25.81 41.34 52.54
N PHE A 205 25.03 40.38 53.08
CA PHE A 205 24.48 40.47 54.42
C PHE A 205 25.57 40.58 55.49
N ASP A 206 26.60 39.72 55.42
CA ASP A 206 27.72 39.71 56.37
C ASP A 206 28.54 41.02 56.34
N ARG A 207 28.52 41.73 55.20
CA ARG A 207 29.16 43.04 55.03
C ARG A 207 28.29 44.22 55.48
N GLY A 208 27.06 43.97 55.93
CA GLY A 208 26.09 45.01 56.32
C GLY A 208 25.42 45.70 55.13
N GLU A 209 25.55 45.16 53.91
CA GLU A 209 24.96 45.70 52.68
C GLU A 209 23.50 45.21 52.53
N TYR A 210 22.66 45.50 53.53
CA TYR A 210 21.32 44.91 53.67
C TYR A 210 20.40 45.11 52.46
N ILE A 211 20.46 46.25 51.78
CA ILE A 211 19.64 46.53 50.60
C ILE A 211 20.08 45.69 49.39
N LEU A 212 21.38 45.44 49.23
CA LEU A 212 21.90 44.58 48.17
C LEU A 212 21.50 43.13 48.43
N SER A 213 21.73 42.67 49.67
CA SER A 213 21.36 41.33 50.11
C SER A 213 19.87 41.04 49.93
N LEU A 214 19.01 42.01 50.26
CA LEU A 214 17.56 41.93 50.01
C LEU A 214 17.26 41.72 48.52
N GLY A 215 18.01 42.37 47.63
CA GLY A 215 17.86 42.25 46.18
C GLY A 215 18.15 40.84 45.68
N ASP A 216 19.27 40.26 46.11
CA ASP A 216 19.69 38.93 45.67
C ASP A 216 18.83 37.81 46.27
N TYR A 217 18.41 37.90 47.55
CA TYR A 217 17.43 36.96 48.09
C TYR A 217 16.09 37.05 47.36
N LYS A 218 15.65 38.26 46.97
CA LYS A 218 14.46 38.43 46.12
C LYS A 218 14.65 37.86 44.71
N ALA A 219 15.87 37.79 44.19
CA ALA A 219 16.16 37.16 42.90
C ALA A 219 16.11 35.62 43.04
N ALA A 220 16.77 35.06 44.05
CA ALA A 220 16.68 33.64 44.39
C ALA A 220 15.22 33.19 44.61
N GLY A 221 14.44 33.97 45.35
CA GLY A 221 13.01 33.70 45.57
C GLY A 221 12.11 33.83 44.34
N ARG A 222 12.58 34.45 43.24
CA ARG A 222 11.86 34.41 41.94
C ARG A 222 12.18 33.13 41.17
N ILE A 223 13.39 32.60 41.33
CA ILE A 223 13.80 31.38 40.64
C ILE A 223 13.10 30.14 41.22
N PHE A 224 13.10 30.02 42.54
CA PHE A 224 12.33 28.97 43.23
C PHE A 224 11.37 29.59 44.25
N PRO A 225 10.16 29.98 43.80
CA PRO A 225 9.25 30.76 44.65
C PRO A 225 8.63 30.03 45.84
N HIS A 226 8.82 28.71 45.91
CA HIS A 226 8.38 27.88 47.03
C HIS A 226 9.48 27.61 48.07
N GLU A 227 10.73 28.01 47.81
CA GLU A 227 11.81 27.83 48.78
C GLU A 227 11.59 28.73 49.98
N GLN A 228 11.65 28.15 51.18
CA GLN A 228 11.40 28.87 52.42
C GLN A 228 12.59 29.73 52.82
N TYR A 229 13.81 29.26 52.57
CA TYR A 229 15.03 29.92 53.03
C TYR A 229 15.19 31.38 52.54
N PRO A 230 15.02 31.69 51.23
CA PRO A 230 15.08 33.08 50.77
C PRO A 230 13.99 33.96 51.41
N LYS A 231 12.80 33.40 51.68
CA LYS A 231 11.69 34.14 52.28
C LYS A 231 11.99 34.56 53.71
N ASP A 232 12.51 33.64 54.50
CA ASP A 232 12.91 33.91 55.89
C ASP A 232 13.98 35.01 55.95
N ARG A 233 14.98 34.93 55.06
CA ARG A 233 16.03 35.95 54.95
C ARG A 233 15.52 37.32 54.50
N ILE A 234 14.59 37.35 53.55
CA ILE A 234 13.93 38.60 53.12
C ILE A 234 13.21 39.25 54.30
N ALA A 235 12.49 38.48 55.11
CA ALA A 235 11.78 38.99 56.28
C ALA A 235 12.76 39.59 57.31
N GLU A 236 13.80 38.83 57.66
CA GLU A 236 14.86 39.29 58.58
C GLU A 236 15.52 40.60 58.11
N ILE A 237 15.86 40.69 56.83
CA ILE A 237 16.51 41.88 56.27
C ILE A 237 15.56 43.08 56.25
N ASN A 238 14.27 42.88 55.97
CA ASN A 238 13.29 43.98 56.00
C ASN A 238 13.14 44.54 57.42
N ASP A 239 13.14 43.70 58.46
CA ASP A 239 13.11 44.14 59.86
C ASP A 239 14.36 44.96 60.20
N LEU A 240 15.55 44.52 59.77
CA LEU A 240 16.79 45.26 59.95
C LEU A 240 16.79 46.61 59.24
N ILE A 241 16.31 46.68 58.00
CA ILE A 241 16.18 47.93 57.24
C ILE A 241 15.26 48.92 57.97
N ALA A 242 14.17 48.44 58.57
CA ALA A 242 13.27 49.27 59.35
C ALA A 242 13.95 49.80 60.63
N ILE A 243 14.61 48.93 61.40
CA ILE A 243 15.33 49.28 62.63
C ILE A 243 16.46 50.28 62.37
N LEU A 244 17.18 50.12 61.25
CA LEU A 244 18.32 50.97 60.89
C LEU A 244 17.90 52.27 60.16
N GLY A 245 16.60 52.49 59.92
CA GLY A 245 16.11 53.69 59.23
C GLY A 245 16.51 53.77 57.75
N LEU A 246 16.82 52.65 57.11
CA LEU A 246 17.32 52.59 55.72
C LEU A 246 16.20 52.62 54.66
N GLN A 247 14.97 52.99 55.06
CA GLN A 247 13.79 52.93 54.19
C GLN A 247 13.88 53.89 52.99
N GLU A 248 14.39 55.12 53.19
CA GLU A 248 14.52 56.12 52.12
C GLU A 248 15.52 55.68 51.05
N GLU A 249 16.67 55.13 51.47
CA GLU A 249 17.68 54.61 50.54
C GLU A 249 17.17 53.37 49.79
N LEU A 250 16.43 52.48 50.47
CA LEU A 250 15.76 51.34 49.82
C LEU A 250 14.75 51.83 48.77
N GLU A 251 13.95 52.86 49.08
CA GLU A 251 12.96 53.42 48.16
C GLU A 251 13.62 54.08 46.95
N LYS A 252 14.72 54.81 47.17
CA LYS A 252 15.53 55.42 46.09
C LYS A 252 16.10 54.36 45.14
N GLN A 253 16.73 53.31 45.68
CA GLN A 253 17.27 52.22 44.85
C GLN A 253 16.17 51.44 44.12
N THR A 254 15.03 51.24 44.77
CA THR A 254 13.85 50.61 44.16
C THR A 254 13.33 51.45 42.98
N THR A 255 13.27 52.77 43.15
CA THR A 255 12.83 53.72 42.11
C THR A 255 13.78 53.73 40.91
N GLU A 256 15.09 53.72 41.14
CA GLU A 256 16.08 53.66 40.05
C GLU A 256 15.99 52.35 39.27
N LYS A 257 15.91 51.20 39.96
CA LYS A 257 15.72 49.90 39.31
C LYS A 257 14.41 49.84 38.53
N TYR A 258 13.32 50.38 39.07
CA TYR A 258 12.05 50.51 38.36
C TYR A 258 12.21 51.30 37.05
N ASN A 259 12.85 52.48 37.09
CA ASN A 259 13.07 53.31 35.91
C ASN A 259 13.96 52.62 34.86
N GLN A 260 14.92 51.80 35.30
CA GLN A 260 15.75 50.99 34.40
C GLN A 260 14.92 49.92 33.69
N PHE A 261 14.10 49.16 34.43
CA PHE A 261 13.22 48.16 33.85
C PHE A 261 12.22 48.76 32.85
N ILE A 262 11.62 49.92 33.16
CA ILE A 262 10.72 50.61 32.24
C ILE A 262 11.44 51.00 30.94
N ARG A 263 12.62 51.64 31.02
CA ARG A 263 13.37 52.04 29.83
C ARG A 263 13.73 50.85 28.94
N GLU A 264 14.17 49.76 29.54
CA GLU A 264 14.53 48.55 28.80
C GLU A 264 13.30 47.86 28.22
N ALA A 265 12.20 47.78 28.98
CA ALA A 265 10.93 47.24 28.50
C ALA A 265 10.38 48.03 27.31
N ASP A 266 10.41 49.35 27.36
CA ASP A 266 10.00 50.25 26.27
C ASP A 266 10.85 50.05 25.01
N ARG A 267 12.18 49.96 25.18
CA ARG A 267 13.12 49.70 24.09
C ARG A 267 12.82 48.37 23.41
N GLN A 268 12.66 47.31 24.19
CA GLN A 268 12.35 45.96 23.70
C GLN A 268 10.96 45.88 23.07
N PHE A 269 9.97 46.57 23.63
CA PHE A 269 8.63 46.67 23.05
C PHE A 269 8.69 47.27 21.64
N THR A 270 9.44 48.37 21.49
CA THR A 270 9.65 49.04 20.20
C THR A 270 10.40 48.16 19.21
N ALA A 271 11.37 47.39 19.71
CA ALA A 271 12.10 46.38 18.94
C ALA A 271 11.26 45.13 18.59
N ARG A 272 10.02 45.02 19.10
CA ARG A 272 9.12 43.86 18.98
C ARG A 272 9.67 42.59 19.64
N GLU A 273 10.57 42.75 20.60
CA GLU A 273 11.07 41.70 21.47
C GLU A 273 10.06 41.47 22.60
N TYR A 274 8.84 41.08 22.23
CA TYR A 274 7.68 41.07 23.13
C TYR A 274 7.87 40.22 24.39
N PRO A 275 8.41 38.99 24.34
CA PRO A 275 8.64 38.21 25.56
C PRO A 275 9.59 38.91 26.55
N ALA A 276 10.75 39.40 26.08
CA ALA A 276 11.71 40.10 26.92
C ALA A 276 11.13 41.41 27.49
N SER A 277 10.42 42.17 26.66
CA SER A 277 9.74 43.41 27.07
C SER A 277 8.72 43.14 28.17
N ARG A 278 7.91 42.09 28.00
CA ARG A 278 6.92 41.66 28.97
C ARG A 278 7.55 41.33 30.32
N ASP A 279 8.67 40.61 30.31
CA ASP A 279 9.39 40.25 31.53
C ASP A 279 9.91 41.48 32.26
N ASN A 280 10.50 42.45 31.55
CA ASN A 280 10.95 43.71 32.15
C ASN A 280 9.80 44.55 32.72
N TYR A 281 8.64 44.62 32.04
CA TYR A 281 7.44 45.24 32.64
C TYR A 281 6.95 44.48 33.88
N SER A 282 7.02 43.15 33.89
CA SER A 282 6.68 42.36 35.08
C SER A 282 7.64 42.62 36.24
N GLN A 283 8.95 42.80 35.97
CA GLN A 283 9.92 43.22 36.98
C GLN A 283 9.62 44.63 37.51
N ALA A 284 9.25 45.58 36.63
CA ALA A 284 8.83 46.91 37.04
C ALA A 284 7.57 46.87 37.93
N LEU A 285 6.56 46.07 37.56
CA LEU A 285 5.33 45.89 38.33
C LEU A 285 5.58 45.22 39.70
N PHE A 286 6.56 44.33 39.79
CA PHE A 286 6.99 43.74 41.07
C PHE A 286 7.57 44.78 42.02
N LEU A 287 8.38 45.71 41.51
CA LEU A 287 8.94 46.81 42.31
C LEU A 287 7.89 47.87 42.67
N LYS A 288 6.94 48.12 41.76
CA LYS A 288 5.85 49.08 41.93
C LYS A 288 4.48 48.43 41.65
N PRO A 289 3.95 47.68 42.62
CA PRO A 289 2.61 47.09 42.54
C PRO A 289 1.54 48.12 42.19
N GLY A 290 0.61 47.74 41.32
CA GLY A 290 -0.47 48.62 40.88
C GLY A 290 -0.04 49.69 39.85
N ASP A 291 1.18 49.61 39.30
CA ASP A 291 1.56 50.49 38.20
C ASP A 291 0.71 50.24 36.95
N ALA A 292 -0.14 51.21 36.64
CA ALA A 292 -1.08 51.14 35.52
C ALA A 292 -0.35 51.09 34.17
N TYR A 293 0.82 51.73 34.05
CA TYR A 293 1.59 51.76 32.83
C TYR A 293 2.11 50.36 32.45
N SER A 294 2.85 49.72 33.35
CA SER A 294 3.38 48.36 33.15
C SER A 294 2.26 47.35 32.94
N THR A 295 1.16 47.46 33.70
CA THR A 295 -0.01 46.58 33.55
C THR A 295 -0.65 46.69 32.17
N GLY A 296 -0.83 47.92 31.67
CA GLY A 296 -1.38 48.18 30.34
C GLY A 296 -0.48 47.61 29.23
N ARG A 297 0.83 47.80 29.35
CA ARG A 297 1.82 47.29 28.39
C ARG A 297 1.89 45.77 28.36
N ILE A 298 1.89 45.10 29.51
CA ILE A 298 1.82 43.63 29.57
C ILE A 298 0.56 43.13 28.87
N SER A 299 -0.59 43.76 29.11
CA SER A 299 -1.86 43.37 28.48
C SER A 299 -1.85 43.57 26.95
N GLU A 300 -1.19 44.63 26.47
CA GLU A 300 -0.98 44.88 25.04
C GLU A 300 -0.07 43.82 24.43
N ILE A 301 1.06 43.51 25.07
CA ILE A 301 2.00 42.48 24.64
C ILE A 301 1.33 41.11 24.60
N ASP A 302 0.58 40.74 25.62
CA ASP A 302 -0.10 39.45 25.69
C ASP A 302 -1.09 39.27 24.52
N ARG A 303 -1.75 40.36 24.09
CA ARG A 303 -2.60 40.37 22.90
C ARG A 303 -1.79 40.19 21.60
N LEU A 304 -0.68 40.91 21.46
CA LEU A 304 0.18 40.83 20.27
C LEU A 304 0.81 39.43 20.10
N ILE A 305 1.23 38.82 21.21
CA ILE A 305 1.73 37.44 21.22
C ILE A 305 0.62 36.47 20.81
N ALA A 306 -0.59 36.62 21.36
CA ALA A 306 -1.72 35.77 21.01
C ALA A 306 -2.13 35.90 19.53
N GLU A 307 -2.14 37.12 19.00
CA GLU A 307 -2.42 37.38 17.59
C GLU A 307 -1.35 36.77 16.67
N ALA A 308 -0.06 36.98 16.98
CA ALA A 308 1.04 36.39 16.23
C ALA A 308 0.98 34.85 16.23
N GLU A 309 0.62 34.25 17.37
CA GLU A 309 0.44 32.80 17.48
C GLU A 309 -0.72 32.30 16.62
N GLN A 310 -1.85 33.00 16.62
CA GLN A 310 -2.99 32.66 15.76
C GLN A 310 -2.63 32.73 14.27
N VAL A 311 -1.89 33.77 13.85
CA VAL A 311 -1.42 33.91 12.47
C VAL A 311 -0.47 32.77 12.10
N ARG A 312 0.46 32.41 13.00
CA ARG A 312 1.36 31.28 12.80
C ARG A 312 0.60 29.96 12.63
N LEU A 313 -0.34 29.67 13.51
CA LEU A 313 -1.17 28.47 13.45
C LEU A 313 -2.02 28.41 12.18
N LEU A 314 -2.53 29.56 11.71
CA LEU A 314 -3.25 29.63 10.44
C LEU A 314 -2.33 29.33 9.26
N ALA A 315 -1.12 29.90 9.24
CA ALA A 315 -0.12 29.64 8.20
C ALA A 315 0.33 28.17 8.18
N GLU A 316 0.55 27.56 9.35
CA GLU A 316 0.89 26.15 9.47
C GLU A 316 -0.24 25.25 8.95
N LYS A 317 -1.51 25.54 9.31
CA LYS A 317 -2.67 24.82 8.78
C LYS A 317 -2.78 24.92 7.26
N GLN A 318 -2.54 26.11 6.70
CA GLN A 318 -2.57 26.33 5.25
C GLN A 318 -1.43 25.57 4.55
N ALA A 319 -0.22 25.59 5.10
CA ALA A 319 0.91 24.85 4.56
C ALA A 319 0.68 23.32 4.62
N ALA A 320 0.12 22.82 5.73
CA ALA A 320 -0.22 21.41 5.88
C ALA A 320 -1.29 20.95 4.87
N GLU A 321 -2.33 21.77 4.64
CA GLU A 321 -3.35 21.45 3.64
C GLU A 321 -2.79 21.48 2.21
N GLN A 322 -1.94 22.46 1.88
CA GLN A 322 -1.25 22.49 0.59
C GLN A 322 -0.37 21.26 0.38
N ALA A 323 0.39 20.85 1.40
CA ALA A 323 1.21 19.63 1.34
C ALA A 323 0.34 18.37 1.16
N ARG A 324 -0.82 18.30 1.82
CA ARG A 324 -1.78 17.19 1.67
C ARG A 324 -2.32 17.11 0.24
N LEU A 325 -2.72 18.24 -0.34
CA LEU A 325 -3.23 18.29 -1.72
C LEU A 325 -2.16 17.88 -2.74
N MET A 326 -0.91 18.32 -2.55
CA MET A 326 0.21 17.91 -3.40
C MET A 326 0.52 16.41 -3.25
N ALA A 327 0.48 15.88 -2.03
CA ALA A 327 0.65 14.45 -1.77
C ALA A 327 -0.47 13.61 -2.40
N GLU A 328 -1.72 14.09 -2.37
CA GLU A 328 -2.86 13.44 -3.00
C GLU A 328 -2.73 13.41 -4.53
N GLN A 329 -2.31 14.54 -5.14
CA GLN A 329 -2.07 14.62 -6.58
C GLN A 329 -0.95 13.67 -7.03
N THR A 330 0.19 13.69 -6.35
CA THR A 330 1.32 12.82 -6.66
C THR A 330 0.98 11.35 -6.48
N ALA A 331 0.21 10.99 -5.45
CA ALA A 331 -0.28 9.62 -5.27
C ALA A 331 -1.23 9.18 -6.39
N ARG A 332 -2.10 10.09 -6.85
CA ARG A 332 -3.02 9.83 -7.97
C ARG A 332 -2.28 9.62 -9.29
N GLU A 333 -1.27 10.44 -9.56
CA GLU A 333 -0.41 10.29 -10.75
C GLU A 333 0.37 8.98 -10.71
N ALA A 334 0.96 8.63 -9.57
CA ALA A 334 1.67 7.37 -9.37
C ALA A 334 0.73 6.15 -9.55
N ALA A 335 -0.51 6.23 -9.05
CA ALA A 335 -1.51 5.17 -9.24
C ALA A 335 -1.90 4.99 -10.72
N LEU A 336 -2.08 6.10 -11.45
CA LEU A 336 -2.36 6.04 -12.90
C LEU A 336 -1.20 5.40 -13.67
N GLN A 337 0.03 5.78 -13.35
CA GLN A 337 1.23 5.20 -13.98
C GLN A 337 1.38 3.71 -13.64
N ALA A 338 1.15 3.32 -12.39
CA ALA A 338 1.19 1.92 -11.97
C ALA A 338 0.12 1.09 -12.71
N GLU A 339 -1.08 1.63 -12.89
CA GLU A 339 -2.15 0.96 -13.63
C GLU A 339 -1.81 0.82 -15.12
N GLN A 340 -1.28 1.87 -15.76
CA GLN A 340 -0.80 1.79 -17.14
C GLN A 340 0.32 0.76 -17.31
N ALA A 341 1.30 0.74 -16.39
CA ALA A 341 2.37 -0.25 -16.41
C ALA A 341 1.84 -1.68 -16.19
N ARG A 342 0.82 -1.85 -15.34
CA ARG A 342 0.15 -3.15 -15.12
C ARG A 342 -0.58 -3.62 -16.38
N ILE A 343 -1.34 -2.75 -17.04
CA ILE A 343 -2.03 -3.05 -18.30
C ILE A 343 -1.01 -3.40 -19.39
N GLU A 344 0.07 -2.63 -19.52
CA GLU A 344 1.11 -2.87 -20.51
C GLU A 344 1.81 -4.21 -20.28
N LYS A 345 2.15 -4.54 -19.04
CA LYS A 345 2.72 -5.86 -18.70
C LYS A 345 1.77 -7.01 -19.05
N GLN A 346 0.50 -6.91 -18.66
CA GLN A 346 -0.50 -7.94 -18.97
C GLN A 346 -0.71 -8.10 -20.48
N TYR A 347 -0.71 -6.98 -21.21
CA TYR A 347 -0.78 -6.99 -22.66
C TYR A 347 0.42 -7.74 -23.27
N GLN A 348 1.64 -7.41 -22.86
CA GLN A 348 2.86 -8.05 -23.34
C GLN A 348 2.89 -9.57 -23.05
N GLU A 349 2.48 -9.98 -21.85
CA GLU A 349 2.37 -11.40 -21.48
C GLU A 349 1.33 -12.15 -22.33
N ALA A 350 0.17 -11.53 -22.57
CA ALA A 350 -0.88 -12.11 -23.41
C ALA A 350 -0.43 -12.26 -24.88
N VAL A 351 0.27 -11.25 -25.41
CA VAL A 351 0.84 -11.29 -26.76
C VAL A 351 1.90 -12.38 -26.87
N ALA A 352 2.86 -12.43 -25.94
CA ALA A 352 3.94 -13.43 -25.96
C ALA A 352 3.39 -14.87 -25.91
N SER A 353 2.35 -15.11 -25.10
CA SER A 353 1.67 -16.41 -25.04
C SER A 353 0.96 -16.75 -26.37
N ALA A 354 0.28 -15.76 -26.97
CA ALA A 354 -0.37 -15.95 -28.28
C ALA A 354 0.64 -16.21 -29.41
N ASP A 355 1.79 -15.52 -29.40
CA ASP A 355 2.88 -15.73 -30.36
C ASP A 355 3.46 -17.14 -30.25
N GLN A 356 3.64 -17.66 -29.03
CA GLN A 356 4.07 -19.03 -28.81
C GLN A 356 3.10 -20.05 -29.43
N LEU A 357 1.79 -19.88 -29.19
CA LEU A 357 0.76 -20.75 -29.78
C LEU A 357 0.75 -20.66 -31.31
N PHE A 358 0.94 -19.46 -31.86
CA PHE A 358 1.02 -19.27 -33.31
C PHE A 358 2.22 -20.00 -33.90
N ASN A 359 3.40 -19.88 -33.28
CA ASN A 359 4.62 -20.53 -33.74
C ASN A 359 4.54 -22.07 -33.63
N LEU A 360 3.77 -22.58 -32.67
CA LEU A 360 3.43 -24.00 -32.55
C LEU A 360 2.31 -24.44 -33.52
N GLN A 361 1.88 -23.56 -34.44
CA GLN A 361 0.80 -23.77 -35.41
C GLN A 361 -0.57 -24.07 -34.76
N GLN A 362 -0.72 -23.75 -33.47
CA GLN A 362 -1.97 -23.85 -32.73
C GLN A 362 -2.81 -22.59 -32.99
N TYR A 363 -3.18 -22.37 -34.26
CA TYR A 363 -3.78 -21.11 -34.73
C TYR A 363 -5.05 -20.72 -33.97
N SER A 364 -5.95 -21.67 -33.69
CA SER A 364 -7.17 -21.40 -32.92
C SER A 364 -6.86 -20.88 -31.51
N GLY A 365 -5.86 -21.45 -30.83
CA GLY A 365 -5.43 -20.99 -29.51
C GLY A 365 -4.74 -19.63 -29.58
N SER A 366 -3.92 -19.39 -30.62
CA SER A 366 -3.27 -18.09 -30.83
C SER A 366 -4.30 -16.97 -31.03
N ILE A 367 -5.37 -17.22 -31.80
CA ILE A 367 -6.46 -16.25 -32.03
C ILE A 367 -7.13 -15.88 -30.70
N GLU A 368 -7.39 -16.85 -29.83
CA GLU A 368 -7.95 -16.58 -28.49
C GLU A 368 -6.98 -15.74 -27.65
N GLY A 369 -5.69 -16.07 -27.65
CA GLY A 369 -4.65 -15.31 -26.97
C GLY A 369 -4.56 -13.85 -27.42
N TYR A 370 -4.51 -13.60 -28.74
CA TYR A 370 -4.50 -12.25 -29.29
C TYR A 370 -5.81 -11.48 -29.02
N ARG A 371 -6.98 -12.15 -29.06
CA ARG A 371 -8.25 -11.53 -28.66
C ARG A 371 -8.25 -11.12 -27.19
N ASN A 372 -7.61 -11.89 -26.32
CA ASN A 372 -7.45 -11.52 -24.92
C ASN A 372 -6.47 -10.33 -24.76
N ALA A 373 -5.39 -10.27 -25.53
CA ALA A 373 -4.52 -9.08 -25.58
C ALA A 373 -5.31 -7.82 -26.00
N LEU A 374 -6.20 -7.92 -27.00
CA LEU A 374 -7.06 -6.81 -27.43
C LEU A 374 -8.14 -6.42 -26.42
N LYS A 375 -8.55 -7.32 -25.52
CA LYS A 375 -9.43 -6.95 -24.39
C LYS A 375 -8.68 -6.13 -23.35
N ILE A 376 -7.38 -6.41 -23.14
CA ILE A 376 -6.52 -5.68 -22.20
C ILE A 376 -6.18 -4.30 -22.78
N LYS A 377 -5.79 -4.25 -24.05
CA LYS A 377 -5.43 -3.02 -24.76
C LYS A 377 -6.11 -2.95 -26.13
N PRO A 378 -7.33 -2.40 -26.20
CA PRO A 378 -8.09 -2.31 -27.44
C PRO A 378 -7.41 -1.41 -28.48
N GLY A 379 -7.55 -1.77 -29.75
CA GLY A 379 -7.03 -0.96 -30.88
C GLY A 379 -5.57 -1.20 -31.24
N GLU A 380 -4.89 -2.13 -30.58
CA GLU A 380 -3.52 -2.51 -30.93
C GLU A 380 -3.46 -3.23 -32.29
N PRO A 381 -2.63 -2.78 -33.25
CA PRO A 381 -2.62 -3.33 -34.60
C PRO A 381 -2.00 -4.73 -34.64
N TYR A 382 -1.02 -5.02 -33.79
CA TYR A 382 -0.24 -6.26 -33.84
C TYR A 382 -1.11 -7.52 -33.59
N PRO A 383 -1.87 -7.65 -32.48
CA PRO A 383 -2.72 -8.82 -32.29
C PRO A 383 -3.81 -8.95 -33.37
N ALA A 384 -4.34 -7.82 -33.87
CA ALA A 384 -5.36 -7.82 -34.92
C ALA A 384 -4.81 -8.40 -36.24
N GLN A 385 -3.60 -8.01 -36.64
CA GLN A 385 -2.92 -8.55 -37.82
C GLN A 385 -2.65 -10.05 -37.68
N ARG A 386 -2.20 -10.48 -36.51
CA ARG A 386 -1.89 -11.89 -36.24
C ARG A 386 -3.12 -12.78 -36.20
N ILE A 387 -4.26 -12.27 -35.71
CA ILE A 387 -5.56 -12.95 -35.83
C ILE A 387 -5.91 -13.16 -37.31
N ALA A 388 -5.83 -12.11 -38.12
CA ALA A 388 -6.15 -12.21 -39.55
C ALA A 388 -5.24 -13.19 -40.28
N GLU A 389 -3.94 -13.20 -39.96
CA GLU A 389 -2.97 -14.16 -40.48
C GLU A 389 -3.31 -15.60 -40.08
N ALA A 390 -3.61 -15.85 -38.80
CA ALA A 390 -3.99 -17.17 -38.29
C ALA A 390 -5.31 -17.67 -38.93
N GLU A 391 -6.30 -16.80 -39.08
CA GLU A 391 -7.59 -17.10 -39.73
C GLU A 391 -7.38 -17.45 -41.21
N ALA A 392 -6.51 -16.74 -41.92
CA ALA A 392 -6.15 -17.04 -43.31
C ALA A 392 -5.49 -18.42 -43.45
N ILE A 393 -4.50 -18.73 -42.59
CA ILE A 393 -3.83 -20.04 -42.61
C ILE A 393 -4.82 -21.17 -42.31
N MET A 394 -5.70 -21.00 -41.32
CA MET A 394 -6.72 -22.01 -41.00
C MET A 394 -7.70 -22.23 -42.16
N ALA A 395 -8.11 -21.17 -42.84
CA ALA A 395 -8.96 -21.25 -44.02
C ALA A 395 -8.27 -22.00 -45.16
N GLU A 396 -6.99 -21.72 -45.41
CA GLU A 396 -6.18 -22.42 -46.41
C GLU A 396 -6.02 -23.90 -46.08
N LEU A 397 -5.69 -24.25 -44.83
CA LEU A 397 -5.59 -25.64 -44.38
C LEU A 397 -6.90 -26.40 -44.55
N THR A 398 -8.02 -25.76 -44.20
CA THR A 398 -9.36 -26.34 -44.34
C THR A 398 -9.73 -26.55 -45.82
N ALA A 399 -9.46 -25.55 -46.68
CA ALA A 399 -9.71 -25.64 -48.11
C ALA A 399 -8.85 -26.74 -48.76
N THR A 400 -7.58 -26.83 -48.39
CA THR A 400 -6.63 -27.86 -48.86
C THR A 400 -7.10 -29.26 -48.46
N GLN A 401 -7.50 -29.44 -47.20
CA GLN A 401 -8.03 -30.73 -46.73
C GLN A 401 -9.32 -31.11 -47.45
N LYS A 402 -10.23 -30.16 -47.67
CA LYS A 402 -11.48 -30.39 -48.40
C LYS A 402 -11.20 -30.79 -49.85
N ALA A 403 -10.35 -30.06 -50.56
CA ALA A 403 -9.97 -30.35 -51.94
C ALA A 403 -9.33 -31.74 -52.07
N TYR A 404 -8.45 -32.09 -51.13
CA TYR A 404 -7.87 -33.44 -51.04
C TYR A 404 -8.96 -34.51 -50.85
N ASN A 405 -9.87 -34.33 -49.89
CA ASN A 405 -10.95 -35.29 -49.64
C ASN A 405 -11.88 -35.47 -50.85
N GLU A 406 -12.18 -34.39 -51.58
CA GLU A 406 -13.00 -34.43 -52.80
C GLU A 406 -12.28 -35.16 -53.95
N ALA A 407 -10.98 -34.92 -54.13
CA ALA A 407 -10.15 -35.64 -55.09
C ALA A 407 -10.12 -37.14 -54.79
N ILE A 408 -9.92 -37.52 -53.52
CA ILE A 408 -9.97 -38.90 -53.07
C ILE A 408 -11.35 -39.53 -53.32
N ALA A 409 -12.44 -38.87 -52.90
CA ALA A 409 -13.78 -39.40 -53.09
C ALA A 409 -14.13 -39.62 -54.58
N THR A 410 -13.66 -38.72 -55.44
CA THR A 410 -13.82 -38.82 -56.91
C THR A 410 -13.00 -39.98 -57.47
N ALA A 411 -11.73 -40.11 -57.06
CA ALA A 411 -10.85 -41.18 -57.47
C ALA A 411 -11.37 -42.57 -57.03
N ASP A 412 -11.79 -42.70 -55.76
CA ASP A 412 -12.37 -43.93 -55.20
C ASP A 412 -13.66 -44.33 -55.92
N LYS A 413 -14.48 -43.36 -56.34
CA LYS A 413 -15.67 -43.61 -57.14
C LYS A 413 -15.29 -44.16 -58.53
N ALA A 414 -14.35 -43.52 -59.22
CA ALA A 414 -13.87 -43.98 -60.52
C ALA A 414 -13.21 -45.37 -60.43
N PHE A 415 -12.44 -45.63 -59.38
CA PHE A 415 -11.82 -46.93 -59.12
C PHE A 415 -12.87 -48.03 -58.95
N ARG A 416 -13.90 -47.81 -58.13
CA ARG A 416 -15.03 -48.75 -57.96
C ARG A 416 -15.82 -48.99 -59.25
N GLN A 417 -15.85 -48.01 -60.13
CA GLN A 417 -16.46 -48.12 -61.46
C GLN A 417 -15.52 -48.75 -62.52
N GLN A 418 -14.34 -49.24 -62.09
CA GLN A 418 -13.31 -49.82 -62.96
C GLN A 418 -12.78 -48.86 -64.03
N GLN A 419 -12.94 -47.55 -63.82
CA GLN A 419 -12.43 -46.50 -64.70
C GLN A 419 -11.00 -46.13 -64.30
N TYR A 420 -10.08 -47.08 -64.42
CA TYR A 420 -8.74 -47.01 -63.82
C TYR A 420 -7.91 -45.79 -64.25
N ARG A 421 -7.97 -45.37 -65.52
CA ARG A 421 -7.31 -44.14 -65.98
C ARG A 421 -7.84 -42.87 -65.29
N GLN A 422 -9.16 -42.79 -65.05
CA GLN A 422 -9.75 -41.65 -64.36
C GLN A 422 -9.43 -41.69 -62.86
N ALA A 423 -9.44 -42.89 -62.26
CA ALA A 423 -9.02 -43.09 -60.88
C ALA A 423 -7.56 -42.67 -60.65
N ARG A 424 -6.65 -43.09 -61.55
CA ARG A 424 -5.22 -42.71 -61.54
C ARG A 424 -5.06 -41.19 -61.50
N LYS A 425 -5.68 -40.50 -62.46
CA LYS A 425 -5.64 -39.03 -62.52
C LYS A 425 -6.14 -38.39 -61.21
N GLY A 426 -7.23 -38.92 -60.63
CA GLY A 426 -7.77 -38.42 -59.36
C GLY A 426 -6.83 -38.59 -58.17
N TYR A 427 -6.15 -39.74 -58.06
CA TYR A 427 -5.15 -39.98 -57.01
C TYR A 427 -3.86 -39.15 -57.21
N GLU A 428 -3.40 -38.98 -58.46
CA GLU A 428 -2.30 -38.07 -58.79
C GLU A 428 -2.63 -36.61 -58.44
N ASP A 429 -3.86 -36.16 -58.74
CA ASP A 429 -4.32 -34.82 -58.38
C ASP A 429 -4.43 -34.66 -56.85
N ALA A 430 -4.84 -35.70 -56.10
CA ALA A 430 -4.79 -35.70 -54.64
C ALA A 430 -3.35 -35.57 -54.09
N LEU A 431 -2.37 -36.25 -54.71
CA LEU A 431 -0.95 -36.14 -54.35
C LEU A 431 -0.34 -34.78 -54.73
N LYS A 432 -0.85 -34.09 -55.75
CA LYS A 432 -0.46 -32.69 -56.01
C LYS A 432 -0.95 -31.73 -54.93
N ILE A 433 -2.10 -32.00 -54.32
CA ILE A 433 -2.66 -31.22 -53.21
C ILE A 433 -1.91 -31.53 -51.91
N LYS A 434 -1.65 -32.81 -51.64
CA LYS A 434 -0.91 -33.29 -50.47
C LYS A 434 0.03 -34.45 -50.83
N SER A 435 1.28 -34.12 -51.11
CA SER A 435 2.27 -35.06 -51.64
C SER A 435 2.75 -36.12 -50.65
N SER A 436 2.53 -35.93 -49.35
CA SER A 436 2.98 -36.85 -48.30
C SER A 436 1.92 -37.90 -47.89
N GLU A 437 0.76 -37.92 -48.55
CA GLU A 437 -0.35 -38.81 -48.18
C GLU A 437 -0.19 -40.20 -48.81
N LYS A 438 -0.15 -41.24 -47.97
CA LYS A 438 0.10 -42.63 -48.42
C LYS A 438 -1.06 -43.27 -49.16
N TYR A 439 -2.30 -42.94 -48.80
CA TYR A 439 -3.48 -43.60 -49.36
C TYR A 439 -3.58 -43.48 -50.90
N PRO A 440 -3.49 -42.28 -51.51
CA PRO A 440 -3.49 -42.19 -52.97
C PRO A 440 -2.28 -42.87 -53.62
N GLU A 441 -1.11 -42.90 -52.98
CA GLU A 441 0.07 -43.65 -53.44
C GLU A 441 -0.24 -45.16 -53.51
N GLU A 442 -0.75 -45.74 -52.42
CA GLU A 442 -1.15 -47.16 -52.37
C GLU A 442 -2.24 -47.52 -53.38
N MET A 443 -3.12 -46.58 -53.71
CA MET A 443 -4.17 -46.80 -54.70
C MET A 443 -3.65 -46.73 -56.14
N LEU A 444 -2.63 -45.91 -56.41
CA LEU A 444 -1.94 -45.89 -57.71
C LEU A 444 -1.24 -47.23 -57.95
N ASP A 445 -0.52 -47.75 -56.96
CA ASP A 445 0.13 -49.08 -57.04
C ASP A 445 -0.88 -50.20 -57.34
N LYS A 446 -2.07 -50.14 -56.73
CA LYS A 446 -3.15 -51.09 -57.03
C LYS A 446 -3.66 -50.96 -58.45
N ILE A 447 -3.78 -49.74 -58.97
CA ILE A 447 -4.18 -49.51 -60.36
C ILE A 447 -3.12 -50.08 -61.30
N ASP A 448 -1.83 -49.83 -61.04
CA ASP A 448 -0.73 -50.40 -61.82
C ASP A 448 -0.84 -51.93 -61.90
N ALA A 449 -1.02 -52.60 -60.76
CA ALA A 449 -1.19 -54.06 -60.71
C ALA A 449 -2.44 -54.57 -61.45
N ILE A 450 -3.55 -53.84 -61.40
CA ILE A 450 -4.78 -54.22 -62.13
C ILE A 450 -4.60 -54.04 -63.64
N GLU A 451 -3.96 -52.94 -64.07
CA GLU A 451 -3.71 -52.67 -65.49
C GLU A 451 -2.75 -53.71 -66.09
N GLU A 452 -1.71 -54.11 -65.36
CA GLU A 452 -0.83 -55.23 -65.73
C GLU A 452 -1.61 -56.55 -65.87
N GLU A 453 -2.47 -56.86 -64.91
CA GLU A 453 -3.29 -58.08 -64.96
C GLU A 453 -4.30 -58.07 -66.12
N MET A 454 -4.93 -56.92 -66.39
CA MET A 454 -5.83 -56.78 -67.55
C MET A 454 -5.09 -56.94 -68.88
N MET A 455 -3.87 -56.41 -68.99
CA MET A 455 -3.03 -56.59 -70.18
C MET A 455 -2.68 -58.06 -70.37
N ARG A 456 -2.25 -58.75 -69.30
CA ARG A 456 -1.95 -60.18 -69.33
C ARG A 456 -3.15 -61.01 -69.77
N LEU A 457 -4.33 -60.75 -69.24
CA LEU A 457 -5.57 -61.43 -69.62
C LEU A 457 -5.99 -61.13 -71.07
N ALA A 458 -5.78 -59.89 -71.55
CA ALA A 458 -6.06 -59.52 -72.94
C ALA A 458 -5.10 -60.22 -73.91
N GLU A 459 -3.80 -60.28 -73.59
CA GLU A 459 -2.81 -61.03 -74.35
C GLU A 459 -3.11 -62.52 -74.36
N GLU A 460 -3.49 -63.10 -73.23
CA GLU A 460 -3.90 -64.51 -73.14
C GLU A 460 -5.15 -64.77 -73.98
N LYS A 461 -6.16 -63.91 -73.91
CA LYS A 461 -7.37 -64.02 -74.74
C LYS A 461 -7.05 -63.91 -76.22
N ALA A 462 -6.20 -62.96 -76.62
CA ALA A 462 -5.75 -62.79 -78.00
C ALA A 462 -4.96 -64.01 -78.48
N ARG A 463 -4.09 -64.58 -77.63
CA ARG A 463 -3.37 -65.82 -77.91
C ARG A 463 -4.32 -67.00 -78.12
N LEU A 464 -5.31 -67.17 -77.24
CA LEU A 464 -6.31 -68.24 -77.35
C LEU A 464 -7.19 -68.08 -78.61
N GLU A 465 -7.55 -66.84 -78.96
CA GLU A 465 -8.32 -66.54 -80.17
C GLU A 465 -7.50 -66.79 -81.44
N ALA A 466 -6.23 -66.38 -81.45
CA ALA A 466 -5.29 -66.67 -82.53
C ALA A 466 -5.03 -68.19 -82.68
N GLU A 467 -4.89 -68.92 -81.56
CA GLU A 467 -4.75 -70.39 -81.57
C GLU A 467 -6.00 -71.07 -82.15
N LYS A 468 -7.20 -70.61 -81.76
CA LYS A 468 -8.45 -71.12 -82.31
C LYS A 468 -8.53 -70.88 -83.82
N LEU A 469 -8.21 -69.67 -84.28
CA LEU A 469 -8.24 -69.31 -85.70
C LEU A 469 -7.22 -70.13 -86.50
N ALA A 470 -6.01 -70.33 -85.96
CA ALA A 470 -4.97 -71.15 -86.57
C ALA A 470 -5.38 -72.63 -86.68
N LYS A 471 -6.02 -73.20 -85.64
CA LYS A 471 -6.56 -74.58 -85.69
C LYS A 471 -7.69 -74.72 -86.72
N GLU A 472 -8.58 -73.73 -86.81
CA GLU A 472 -9.66 -73.73 -87.81
C GLU A 472 -9.10 -73.64 -89.24
N GLN A 473 -8.10 -72.79 -89.46
CA GLN A 473 -7.44 -72.67 -90.76
C GLN A 473 -6.68 -73.96 -91.14
N ALA A 474 -5.90 -74.53 -90.21
CA ALA A 474 -5.22 -75.81 -90.43
C ALA A 474 -6.20 -76.96 -90.74
N ALA A 475 -7.37 -76.99 -90.10
CA ALA A 475 -8.41 -77.98 -90.40
C ALA A 475 -9.02 -77.80 -91.81
N ARG A 476 -9.20 -76.55 -92.26
CA ARG A 476 -9.66 -76.26 -93.63
C ARG A 476 -8.62 -76.66 -94.67
N GLU A 477 -7.35 -76.31 -94.45
CA GLU A 477 -6.24 -76.68 -95.34
C GLU A 477 -6.06 -78.20 -95.40
N ALA A 478 -6.18 -78.90 -94.28
CA ALA A 478 -6.16 -80.37 -94.25
C ALA A 478 -7.35 -80.99 -95.02
N ALA A 479 -8.56 -80.45 -94.87
CA ALA A 479 -9.74 -80.91 -95.60
C ALA A 479 -9.64 -80.64 -97.11
N GLU A 480 -9.01 -79.53 -97.51
CA GLU A 480 -8.75 -79.21 -98.92
C GLU A 480 -7.68 -80.12 -99.51
N ALA A 481 -6.58 -80.38 -98.79
CA ALA A 481 -5.56 -81.34 -99.20
C ALA A 481 -6.15 -82.77 -99.35
N GLU A 482 -7.02 -83.19 -98.43
CA GLU A 482 -7.75 -84.45 -98.51
C GLU A 482 -8.68 -84.50 -99.75
N ARG A 483 -9.39 -83.40 -100.05
CA ARG A 483 -10.21 -83.28 -101.27
C ARG A 483 -9.38 -83.38 -102.54
N ILE A 484 -8.23 -82.71 -102.59
CA ILE A 484 -7.32 -82.74 -103.75
C ILE A 484 -6.79 -84.16 -103.94
N ARG A 485 -6.30 -84.82 -102.87
CA ARG A 485 -5.86 -86.22 -102.92
C ARG A 485 -6.94 -87.15 -103.47
N LEU A 486 -8.18 -87.01 -103.00
CA LEU A 486 -9.31 -87.82 -103.47
C LEU A 486 -9.67 -87.54 -104.94
N ALA A 487 -9.52 -86.29 -105.40
CA ALA A 487 -9.73 -85.91 -106.80
C ALA A 487 -8.63 -86.47 -107.72
N GLU A 488 -7.36 -86.40 -107.29
CA GLU A 488 -6.23 -86.99 -108.00
C GLU A 488 -6.31 -88.51 -108.07
N GLU A 489 -6.70 -89.17 -106.97
CA GLU A 489 -6.94 -90.61 -106.91
C GLU A 489 -8.05 -91.02 -107.90
N LYS A 490 -9.16 -90.27 -107.94
CA LYS A 490 -10.22 -90.47 -108.94
C LYS A 490 -9.74 -90.28 -110.37
N ALA A 491 -9.00 -89.20 -110.64
CA ALA A 491 -8.47 -88.91 -111.96
C ALA A 491 -7.47 -89.99 -112.43
N ARG A 492 -6.65 -90.53 -111.53
CA ARG A 492 -5.73 -91.65 -111.81
C ARG A 492 -6.51 -92.91 -112.20
N ILE A 493 -7.55 -93.27 -111.46
CA ILE A 493 -8.40 -94.43 -111.75
C ILE A 493 -9.10 -94.26 -113.11
N GLU A 494 -9.59 -93.06 -113.41
CA GLU A 494 -10.26 -92.77 -114.68
C GLU A 494 -9.29 -92.80 -115.86
N ALA A 495 -8.09 -92.25 -115.71
CA ALA A 495 -7.02 -92.32 -116.70
C ALA A 495 -6.57 -93.77 -116.98
N GLU A 496 -6.46 -94.61 -115.94
CA GLU A 496 -6.12 -96.03 -116.09
C GLU A 496 -7.21 -96.80 -116.85
N LYS A 497 -8.49 -96.49 -116.58
CA LYS A 497 -9.62 -97.06 -117.31
C LYS A 497 -9.61 -96.66 -118.80
N LEU A 498 -9.35 -95.38 -119.07
CA LEU A 498 -9.27 -94.87 -120.44
C LEU A 498 -8.12 -95.51 -121.22
N ALA A 499 -6.94 -95.66 -120.58
CA ALA A 499 -5.77 -96.29 -121.19
C ALA A 499 -6.02 -97.77 -121.52
N LYS A 500 -6.70 -98.52 -120.64
CA LYS A 500 -7.10 -99.92 -120.92
C LYS A 500 -8.09 -100.03 -122.07
N GLU A 501 -9.06 -99.11 -122.18
CA GLU A 501 -10.02 -99.09 -123.29
C GLU A 501 -9.35 -98.75 -124.63
N GLN A 502 -8.39 -97.82 -124.61
CA GLN A 502 -7.63 -97.42 -125.79
C GLN A 502 -6.71 -98.54 -126.28
N ALA A 503 -6.00 -99.21 -125.37
CA ALA A 503 -5.18 -100.38 -125.69
C ALA A 503 -6.01 -101.54 -126.29
N ALA A 504 -7.26 -101.74 -125.82
CA ALA A 504 -8.15 -102.74 -126.38
C ALA A 504 -8.62 -102.41 -127.82
N ARG A 505 -8.83 -101.12 -128.14
CA ARG A 505 -9.17 -100.68 -129.50
C ARG A 505 -8.01 -100.85 -130.47
N GLU A 506 -6.80 -100.47 -130.06
CA GLU A 506 -5.59 -100.62 -130.88
C GLU A 506 -5.27 -102.10 -131.16
N ALA A 507 -5.46 -102.98 -130.18
CA ALA A 507 -5.34 -104.42 -130.38
C ALA A 507 -6.35 -104.97 -131.41
N ALA A 508 -7.60 -104.48 -131.37
CA ALA A 508 -8.64 -104.88 -132.32
C ALA A 508 -8.37 -104.38 -133.76
N GLU A 509 -7.83 -103.16 -133.93
CA GLU A 509 -7.42 -102.65 -135.24
C GLU A 509 -6.21 -103.40 -135.81
N ALA A 510 -5.21 -103.70 -134.98
CA ALA A 510 -4.05 -104.49 -135.38
C ALA A 510 -4.45 -105.90 -135.85
N GLU A 511 -5.42 -106.52 -135.19
CA GLU A 511 -5.95 -107.84 -135.58
C GLU A 511 -6.73 -107.78 -136.89
N LYS A 512 -7.52 -106.71 -137.10
CA LYS A 512 -8.23 -106.47 -138.37
C LYS A 512 -7.26 -106.26 -139.53
N ALA A 513 -6.17 -105.52 -139.31
CA ALA A 513 -5.12 -105.31 -140.32
C ALA A 513 -4.36 -106.61 -140.66
N ARG A 514 -4.14 -107.48 -139.67
CA ARG A 514 -3.50 -108.80 -139.89
C ARG A 514 -4.35 -109.70 -140.79
N LEU A 515 -5.66 -109.76 -140.55
CA LEU A 515 -6.60 -110.56 -141.35
C LEU A 515 -6.73 -110.05 -142.79
N GLU A 516 -6.67 -108.74 -143.01
CA GLU A 516 -6.68 -108.13 -144.34
C GLU A 516 -5.40 -108.47 -145.14
N ALA A 517 -4.23 -108.42 -144.48
CA ALA A 517 -2.96 -108.80 -145.09
C ALA A 517 -2.91 -110.29 -145.47
N GLU A 518 -3.50 -111.16 -144.65
CA GLU A 518 -3.59 -112.60 -144.92
C GLU A 518 -4.54 -112.92 -146.10
N ARG A 519 -5.63 -112.15 -146.25
CA ARG A 519 -6.52 -112.23 -147.42
C ARG A 519 -5.80 -111.87 -148.72
N ILE A 520 -5.05 -110.77 -148.71
CA ILE A 520 -4.30 -110.29 -149.89
C ILE A 520 -3.23 -111.31 -150.29
N ALA A 521 -2.50 -111.89 -149.33
CA ALA A 521 -1.49 -112.91 -149.61
C ALA A 521 -2.08 -114.20 -150.23
N ARG A 522 -3.29 -114.61 -149.82
CA ARG A 522 -3.99 -115.77 -150.42
C ARG A 522 -4.45 -115.51 -151.86
N GLU A 523 -4.95 -114.30 -152.14
CA GLU A 523 -5.38 -113.91 -153.50
C GLU A 523 -4.21 -113.85 -154.48
N GLU A 524 -3.04 -113.38 -154.02
CA GLU A 524 -1.82 -113.32 -154.82
C GLU A 524 -1.21 -114.71 -155.08
N ALA A 525 -1.23 -115.58 -154.06
CA ALA A 525 -0.81 -116.99 -154.21
C ALA A 525 -1.69 -117.77 -155.21
N ALA A 526 -3.02 -117.52 -155.19
CA ALA A 526 -3.95 -118.15 -156.14
C ALA A 526 -3.72 -117.66 -157.58
N ARG A 527 -3.37 -116.39 -157.77
CA ARG A 527 -3.07 -115.81 -159.10
C ARG A 527 -1.79 -116.38 -159.71
N LEU A 528 -0.75 -116.59 -158.89
CA LEU A 528 0.52 -117.20 -159.33
C LEU A 528 0.36 -118.69 -159.68
N ALA A 529 -0.47 -119.43 -158.94
CA ALA A 529 -0.77 -120.83 -159.25
C ALA A 529 -1.49 -121.00 -160.61
N ALA A 530 -2.44 -120.10 -160.93
CA ALA A 530 -3.16 -120.12 -162.21
C ALA A 530 -2.28 -119.74 -163.42
N ALA A 531 -1.24 -118.93 -163.21
CA ALA A 531 -0.27 -118.57 -164.25
C ALA A 531 0.67 -119.74 -164.60
N ALA A 532 1.14 -120.47 -163.58
CA ALA A 532 2.01 -121.63 -163.75
C ALA A 532 1.31 -122.81 -164.47
N GLU A 533 0.01 -123.00 -164.25
CA GLU A 533 -0.77 -124.06 -164.91
C GLU A 533 -1.01 -123.77 -166.40
N LYS A 534 -1.09 -122.49 -166.79
CA LYS A 534 -1.23 -122.07 -168.19
C LYS A 534 0.08 -122.25 -168.98
N GLU A 535 1.22 -122.06 -168.34
CA GLU A 535 2.55 -122.24 -168.91
C GLU A 535 2.92 -123.73 -169.09
N LYS A 536 2.51 -124.59 -168.17
CA LYS A 536 2.64 -126.05 -168.31
C LYS A 536 1.87 -126.60 -169.52
N ARG A 537 0.64 -126.11 -169.73
CA ARG A 537 -0.23 -126.54 -170.85
C ARG A 537 0.29 -126.07 -172.23
N TYR A 538 0.94 -124.91 -172.27
CA TYR A 538 1.60 -124.39 -173.48
C TYR A 538 2.82 -125.23 -173.86
N ASN A 539 3.65 -125.62 -172.89
CA ASN A 539 4.85 -126.42 -173.16
C ASN A 539 4.54 -127.88 -173.54
N GLU A 540 3.46 -128.49 -173.00
CA GLU A 540 3.02 -129.84 -173.38
C GLU A 540 2.45 -129.91 -174.81
N THR A 541 1.85 -128.82 -175.32
CA THR A 541 1.29 -128.78 -176.68
C THR A 541 2.33 -128.52 -177.75
N VAL A 542 3.38 -127.74 -177.45
CA VAL A 542 4.53 -127.55 -178.34
C VAL A 542 5.34 -128.84 -178.48
N ALA A 543 5.54 -129.59 -177.40
CA ALA A 543 6.27 -130.87 -177.42
C ALA A 543 5.57 -131.97 -178.25
N LEU A 544 4.23 -131.99 -178.29
CA LEU A 544 3.46 -132.92 -179.13
C LEU A 544 3.47 -132.56 -180.62
N ALA A 545 3.61 -131.26 -180.94
CA ALA A 545 3.75 -130.79 -182.32
C ALA A 545 5.15 -131.07 -182.89
N ASP A 546 6.20 -130.95 -182.06
CA ASP A 546 7.60 -131.17 -182.46
C ASP A 546 7.99 -132.65 -182.62
N ASP A 547 7.30 -133.60 -181.96
CA ASP A 547 7.57 -135.03 -182.11
C ASP A 547 6.98 -135.63 -183.40
N PHE A 548 5.79 -135.18 -183.83
CA PHE A 548 5.20 -135.69 -185.08
C PHE A 548 5.90 -135.13 -186.33
N PHE A 549 6.43 -133.91 -186.28
CA PHE A 549 7.09 -133.28 -187.44
C PHE A 549 8.49 -133.85 -187.73
N ASN A 550 9.08 -134.64 -186.83
CA ASN A 550 10.53 -134.85 -186.81
C ASN A 550 11.09 -136.15 -187.37
N ARG A 551 10.33 -137.10 -187.97
CA ARG A 551 11.00 -138.31 -188.49
C ARG A 551 10.26 -139.19 -189.52
N GLN A 552 9.58 -138.56 -190.48
CA GLN A 552 9.64 -139.05 -191.85
C GLN A 552 10.95 -138.57 -192.52
N GLN A 553 11.76 -139.53 -192.97
CA GLN A 553 12.83 -139.50 -193.99
C GLN A 553 14.26 -139.01 -193.66
N TYR A 554 15.22 -139.95 -193.71
CA TYR A 554 16.29 -140.01 -194.71
C TYR A 554 16.60 -141.49 -195.06
N ALA A 555 16.97 -141.73 -196.33
CA ALA A 555 16.88 -142.99 -197.07
C ALA A 555 18.08 -143.96 -196.95
N ARG A 556 17.81 -145.27 -196.99
CA ARG A 556 18.31 -146.25 -198.00
C ARG A 556 17.68 -147.63 -197.80
#